data_AF-A0A9N9P545-F1
#
_entry.id   AF-A0A9N9P545-F1
#
_cell.length_a   1.000
_cell.length_b   1.000
_cell.length_c   1.000
_cell.angle_alpha   90.00
_cell.angle_beta   90.00
_cell.angle_gamma   90.00
#
_symmetry.space_group_name_H-M   'P 1'
#
loop_
_entity.id
_entity.type
_entity.pdbx_description
1 polymer ?
#
loop_
_entity_poly.entity_id
_entity_poly.type
_entity_poly.pdbx_seq_one_letter_code
_entity_poly.pdbx_strand_id
1 'polypeptide(L)'
;MCLKNNGLNPSYYISISEMFNDSLYKSSKTKLKLITNINEYLIVENRIYEGMTIASHQYAKANNPQYPDYKPSKPKFWILYEDMNALYSDAMTQYMLTKILE
;
A
#
# COMPACT_ATOMS: atom_id res chain seq x y z
N MET A 1 10.42 -11.51 -11.97
CA MET A 1 10.78 -10.49 -12.98
C MET A 1 12.12 -10.84 -13.56
N CYS A 2 12.16 -11.19 -14.83
CA CYS A 2 13.39 -11.53 -15.52
C CYS A 2 13.19 -11.46 -17.03
N LEU A 3 14.30 -11.55 -17.77
CA LEU A 3 14.28 -11.48 -19.23
C LEU A 3 13.41 -12.58 -19.82
N LYS A 4 13.45 -13.79 -19.23
CA LYS A 4 12.67 -14.95 -19.71
C LYS A 4 11.16 -14.77 -19.54
N ASN A 5 10.71 -14.25 -18.41
CA ASN A 5 9.28 -14.23 -18.07
C ASN A 5 8.60 -12.90 -18.47
N ASN A 6 9.30 -11.78 -18.32
CA ASN A 6 8.75 -10.44 -18.51
C ASN A 6 9.42 -9.69 -19.67
N GLY A 7 10.48 -10.25 -20.27
CA GLY A 7 11.27 -9.57 -21.29
C GLY A 7 12.00 -8.34 -20.76
N LEU A 8 12.24 -8.27 -19.45
CA LEU A 8 12.95 -7.17 -18.79
C LEU A 8 14.30 -7.67 -18.28
N ASN A 9 15.38 -7.02 -18.67
CA ASN A 9 16.71 -7.34 -18.17
C ASN A 9 17.05 -6.44 -16.96
N PRO A 10 17.27 -7.00 -15.75
CA PRO A 10 17.57 -6.23 -14.55
C PRO A 10 18.75 -5.26 -14.67
N SER A 11 19.73 -5.54 -15.54
CA SER A 11 20.90 -4.68 -15.74
C SER A 11 20.58 -3.30 -16.34
N TYR A 12 19.36 -3.09 -16.85
CA TYR A 12 18.93 -1.79 -17.40
C TYR A 12 18.20 -0.90 -16.37
N TYR A 13 17.98 -1.37 -15.14
CA TYR A 13 17.25 -0.61 -14.13
C TYR A 13 18.17 -0.20 -12.99
N ILE A 14 17.97 1.00 -12.47
CA ILE A 14 18.72 1.50 -11.32
C ILE A 14 18.16 0.90 -10.03
N SER A 15 16.85 0.64 -9.99
CA SER A 15 16.17 0.09 -8.81
C SER A 15 15.20 -1.04 -9.17
N ILE A 16 14.95 -1.90 -8.19
CA ILE A 16 13.96 -2.98 -8.32
C ILE A 16 12.55 -2.42 -8.49
N SER A 17 12.22 -1.30 -7.83
CA SER A 17 10.91 -0.65 -7.93
C SER A 17 10.62 -0.17 -9.36
N GLU A 18 11.63 0.36 -10.05
CA GLU A 18 11.52 0.77 -11.45
C GLU A 18 11.24 -0.44 -12.36
N MET A 19 12.03 -1.51 -12.22
CA MET A 19 11.79 -2.76 -12.95
C MET A 19 10.41 -3.36 -12.65
N PHE A 20 9.97 -3.25 -11.39
CA PHE A 20 8.66 -3.73 -10.97
C PHE A 20 7.52 -2.97 -11.66
N ASN A 21 7.61 -1.65 -11.66
CA ASN A 21 6.61 -0.78 -12.27
C ASN A 21 6.51 -1.04 -13.79
N ASP A 22 7.65 -1.14 -14.48
CA ASP A 22 7.67 -1.44 -15.92
C ASP A 22 7.08 -2.84 -16.21
N SER A 23 7.42 -3.84 -15.39
CA SER A 23 6.83 -5.18 -15.51
C SER A 23 5.31 -5.17 -15.34
N LEU A 24 4.79 -4.31 -14.46
CA LEU A 24 3.37 -4.19 -14.17
C LEU A 24 2.59 -3.50 -15.31
N TYR A 25 3.15 -2.43 -15.89
CA TYR A 25 2.54 -1.82 -17.08
C TYR A 25 2.59 -2.74 -18.29
N LYS A 26 3.70 -3.47 -18.47
CA LYS A 26 3.83 -4.42 -19.57
C LYS A 26 2.85 -5.58 -19.48
N SER A 27 2.57 -6.10 -18.29
CA SER A 27 1.59 -7.17 -18.08
C SER A 27 0.15 -6.68 -18.23
N SER A 28 -0.18 -5.51 -17.67
CA SER A 28 -1.53 -4.94 -17.72
C SER A 28 -1.90 -4.34 -19.08
N LYS A 29 -0.90 -3.99 -19.92
CA LYS A 29 -1.06 -3.27 -21.20
C LYS A 29 -1.74 -1.91 -21.05
N THR A 30 -1.80 -1.39 -19.83
CA THR A 30 -2.36 -0.08 -19.52
C THR A 30 -1.46 1.01 -20.11
N LYS A 31 -2.07 2.03 -20.71
CA LYS A 31 -1.37 3.22 -21.21
C LYS A 31 -1.77 4.43 -20.38
N LEU A 32 -0.79 5.03 -19.69
CA LEU A 32 -0.99 6.28 -18.97
C LEU A 32 -0.78 7.46 -19.92
N LYS A 33 -1.61 8.51 -19.75
CA LYS A 33 -1.40 9.79 -20.43
C LYS A 33 -0.17 10.46 -19.80
N LEU A 34 0.76 10.90 -20.64
CA LEU A 34 1.86 11.75 -20.18
C LEU A 34 1.26 13.08 -19.69
N ILE A 35 1.48 13.40 -18.42
CA ILE A 35 1.04 14.66 -17.83
C ILE A 35 2.02 15.76 -18.29
N THR A 36 1.52 16.68 -19.11
CA THR A 36 2.29 17.84 -19.61
C THR A 36 1.83 19.16 -19.01
N ASN A 37 0.63 19.19 -18.43
CA ASN A 37 0.05 20.37 -17.81
C ASN A 37 0.34 20.37 -16.30
N ILE A 38 0.91 21.46 -15.79
CA ILE A 38 1.23 21.63 -14.37
C ILE A 38 -0.02 21.53 -13.46
N ASN A 39 -1.19 21.98 -13.94
CA ASN A 39 -2.41 21.90 -13.16
C ASN A 39 -2.88 20.45 -13.00
N GLU A 40 -2.78 19.64 -14.06
CA GLU A 40 -3.06 18.20 -14.01
C GLU A 40 -2.10 17.50 -13.03
N TYR A 41 -0.81 17.86 -13.05
CA TYR A 41 0.18 17.34 -12.12
C TYR A 41 -0.17 17.68 -10.66
N LEU A 42 -0.47 18.95 -10.37
CA LEU A 42 -0.81 19.40 -9.02
C LEU A 42 -2.09 18.76 -8.48
N ILE A 43 -3.08 18.47 -9.35
CA ILE A 43 -4.29 17.74 -8.93
C ILE A 43 -3.94 16.34 -8.41
N VAL A 44 -3.02 15.65 -9.09
CA VAL A 44 -2.57 14.31 -8.67
C VAL A 44 -1.74 14.41 -7.40
N GLU A 45 -0.71 15.26 -7.40
CA GLU A 45 0.25 15.37 -6.31
C GLU A 45 -0.42 15.77 -4.99
N ASN A 46 -1.32 16.76 -5.02
CA ASN A 46 -2.02 17.23 -3.81
C ASN A 46 -3.02 16.20 -3.25
N ARG A 47 -3.34 15.15 -4.01
CA ARG A 47 -4.24 14.07 -3.59
C ARG A 47 -3.51 12.80 -3.16
N ILE A 48 -2.18 12.76 -3.29
CA ILE A 48 -1.38 11.64 -2.80
C ILE A 48 -1.20 11.82 -1.29
N TYR A 49 -1.81 10.93 -0.53
CA TYR A 49 -1.53 10.74 0.88
C TYR A 49 -0.84 9.40 1.07
N GLU A 50 0.06 9.33 2.03
CA GLU A 50 0.75 8.09 2.40
C GLU A 50 -0.13 7.20 3.28
N GLY A 51 0.48 6.29 4.04
CA GLY A 51 -0.20 5.43 4.98
C GLY A 51 -0.97 6.23 6.05
N MET A 52 -2.17 5.75 6.37
CA MET A 52 -2.98 6.32 7.45
C MET A 52 -2.54 5.72 8.79
N THR A 53 -2.21 6.56 9.76
CA THR A 53 -1.95 6.14 11.15
C THR A 53 -2.94 6.84 12.08
N ILE A 54 -3.73 6.06 12.82
CA ILE A 54 -4.75 6.58 13.74
C ILE A 54 -4.49 6.02 15.14
N ALA A 55 -4.46 6.90 16.14
CA ALA A 55 -4.47 6.54 17.55
C ALA A 55 -5.79 6.98 18.20
N SER A 56 -6.76 6.08 18.29
CA SER A 56 -8.08 6.38 18.88
C SER A 56 -8.06 6.47 20.42
N HIS A 57 -7.02 5.92 21.05
CA HIS A 57 -6.79 5.97 22.49
C HIS A 57 -5.30 6.10 22.78
N GLN A 58 -4.94 6.91 23.78
CA GLN A 58 -3.53 7.13 24.12
C GLN A 58 -2.86 5.89 24.74
N TYR A 59 -3.64 5.06 25.45
CA TYR A 59 -3.14 3.85 26.09
C TYR A 59 -4.24 2.79 26.20
N ALA A 60 -3.92 1.56 25.81
CA ALA A 60 -4.74 0.39 26.04
C ALA A 60 -3.84 -0.77 26.48
N LYS A 61 -4.26 -1.51 27.50
CA LYS A 61 -3.54 -2.69 27.99
C LYS A 61 -4.50 -3.82 28.29
N ALA A 62 -4.47 -4.86 27.47
CA ALA A 62 -5.32 -6.05 27.63
C ALA A 62 -5.26 -6.61 29.07
N ASN A 63 -6.40 -7.08 29.57
CA ASN A 63 -6.50 -7.83 30.82
C ASN A 63 -6.98 -9.24 30.51
N ASN A 64 -6.06 -10.06 29.98
CA ASN A 64 -6.32 -11.41 29.51
C ASN A 64 -5.79 -12.44 30.52
N PRO A 65 -6.59 -13.44 30.97
CA PRO A 65 -6.16 -14.52 31.86
C PRO A 65 -4.96 -15.35 31.38
N GLN A 66 -4.62 -15.30 30.09
CA GLN A 66 -3.46 -16.01 29.53
C GLN A 66 -2.11 -15.35 29.86
N TYR A 67 -2.11 -14.14 30.43
CA TYR A 67 -0.90 -13.40 30.75
C TYR A 67 -0.62 -13.35 32.27
N PRO A 68 0.66 -13.35 32.69
CA PRO A 68 1.04 -13.39 34.11
C PRO A 68 0.55 -12.20 34.95
N ASP A 69 0.27 -11.06 34.32
CA ASP A 69 -0.15 -9.82 34.98
C ASP A 69 -1.67 -9.62 35.00
N TYR A 70 -2.43 -10.68 34.72
CA TYR A 70 -3.89 -10.69 34.81
C TYR A 70 -4.39 -10.28 36.19
N LYS A 71 -5.39 -9.39 36.23
CA LYS A 71 -6.04 -8.94 37.47
C LYS A 71 -7.51 -9.38 37.46
N PRO A 72 -7.91 -10.35 38.31
CA PRO A 72 -9.30 -10.80 38.42
C PRO A 72 -10.28 -9.70 38.82
N SER A 73 -9.80 -8.65 39.50
CA SER A 73 -10.59 -7.49 39.92
C SER A 73 -10.95 -6.53 38.79
N LYS A 74 -10.37 -6.69 37.60
CA LYS A 74 -10.62 -5.82 36.44
C LYS A 74 -11.43 -6.55 35.36
N PRO A 75 -12.18 -5.82 34.52
CA PRO A 75 -12.85 -6.40 33.35
C PRO A 75 -11.87 -7.18 32.47
N LYS A 76 -12.31 -8.33 31.95
CA LYS A 76 -11.54 -9.11 30.98
C LYS A 76 -11.69 -8.47 29.60
N PHE A 77 -10.57 -8.24 28.91
CA PHE A 77 -10.60 -7.79 27.51
C PHE A 77 -9.31 -8.13 26.78
N TRP A 78 -9.42 -8.20 25.45
CA TRP A 78 -8.35 -8.48 24.52
C TRP A 78 -8.11 -7.28 23.61
N ILE A 79 -6.88 -7.18 23.09
CA ILE A 79 -6.54 -6.23 22.02
C ILE A 79 -6.44 -7.06 20.74
N LEU A 80 -7.25 -6.69 19.74
CA LEU A 80 -7.18 -7.28 18.41
C LEU A 80 -6.07 -6.57 17.64
N TYR A 81 -5.21 -7.35 16.99
CA TYR A 81 -4.24 -6.86 16.03
C TYR A 81 -4.48 -7.59 14.71
N GLU A 82 -4.87 -6.83 13.70
CA GLU A 82 -5.04 -7.32 12.34
C GLU A 82 -3.99 -6.66 11.45
N ASP A 83 -3.35 -7.46 10.61
CA ASP A 83 -2.39 -7.00 9.60
C ASP A 83 -2.82 -7.54 8.25
N MET A 84 -2.91 -6.65 7.27
CA MET A 84 -3.35 -7.02 5.93
C MET A 84 -2.15 -7.45 5.09
N ASN A 85 -2.16 -8.72 4.69
CA ASN A 85 -1.13 -9.28 3.82
C ASN A 85 -1.08 -8.53 2.48
N ALA A 86 0.01 -7.80 2.25
CA ALA A 86 0.27 -7.07 1.00
C ALA A 86 -0.81 -6.04 0.63
N LEU A 87 -1.25 -5.22 1.60
CA LEU A 87 -2.26 -4.15 1.45
C LEU A 87 -2.19 -3.39 0.10
N TYR A 88 -1.02 -2.86 -0.27
CA TYR A 88 -0.87 -2.10 -1.52
C TYR A 88 -1.05 -2.97 -2.77
N SER A 89 -0.53 -4.20 -2.75
CA SER A 89 -0.67 -5.09 -3.90
C SER A 89 -2.14 -5.50 -4.10
N ASP A 90 -2.86 -5.76 -3.01
CA ASP A 90 -4.30 -6.03 -3.07
C ASP A 90 -5.08 -4.84 -3.62
N ALA A 91 -4.82 -3.63 -3.12
CA ALA A 91 -5.44 -2.41 -3.62
C ALA A 91 -5.17 -2.20 -5.13
N MET A 92 -3.98 -2.53 -5.61
CA MET A 92 -3.62 -2.45 -7.03
C MET A 92 -4.35 -3.49 -7.91
N THR A 93 -4.96 -4.53 -7.34
CA THR A 93 -5.83 -5.45 -8.09
C THR A 93 -7.24 -4.91 -8.30
N GLN A 94 -7.61 -3.87 -7.54
CA GLN A 94 -8.91 -3.20 -7.65
C GLN A 94 -8.87 -2.15 -8.77
N TYR A 95 -9.99 -1.45 -8.98
CA TYR A 95 -10.07 -0.41 -9.99
C TYR A 95 -9.12 0.76 -9.66
N MET A 96 -8.23 1.09 -10.60
CA MET A 96 -7.35 2.25 -10.52
C MET A 96 -7.63 3.23 -11.66
N LEU A 97 -7.60 4.52 -11.34
CA LEU A 97 -7.76 5.59 -12.32
C LEU A 97 -6.53 5.66 -13.22
N THR A 98 -6.73 5.68 -14.55
CA THR A 98 -5.63 5.72 -15.54
C THR A 98 -5.56 7.01 -16.33
N LYS A 99 -6.55 7.91 -16.14
CA LYS A 99 -6.66 9.22 -16.78
C LYS A 99 -7.30 10.20 -15.81
N ILE A 100 -6.86 11.45 -15.83
CA ILE A 100 -7.50 12.53 -15.08
C ILE A 100 -8.83 12.86 -15.78
N LEU A 101 -9.92 12.83 -15.01
CA LEU A 101 -11.25 13.22 -15.49
C LEU A 101 -11.33 14.76 -15.47
N GLU A 102 -11.81 15.34 -16.56
CA GLU A 102 -12.07 16.79 -16.69
C GLU A 102 -13.28 17.23 -15.84
#